data_AF-A0A8S2FQ80-F1
#
_entry.id   AF-A0A8S2FQ80-F1
#
_cell.length_a   1.000
_cell.length_b   1.000
_cell.length_c   1.000
_cell.angle_alpha   90.00
_cell.angle_beta   90.00
_cell.angle_gamma   90.00
#
_symmetry.space_group_name_H-M   'P 1'
#
loop_
_entity.id
_entity.type
_entity.pdbx_description
1 polymer ?
#
loop_
_entity_poly.entity_id
_entity_poly.type
_entity_poly.pdbx_seq_one_letter_code
_entity_poly.pdbx_strand_id
1 'polypeptide(L)'
;LCRDEITSPFKNVIESIYGSAFSCGSLGGMLLCGRTGFSAAHSHVPIDDACLIYYCFTHIAINENGQIGSVLRNKTGMKQESSACGALVAFTRELKSGIRQPIHIDENDVEMTFLKKQLLNTLPTLAKQQTTLLEVTHTAYLTITSDLENHVIDDSKNHEKRQYALFTGVQIHGPNGHDYVWLGKSSFVKHGKLENFPFDNVNHK
;
A
#
# COMPACT_ATOMS: atom_id res chain seq x y z
N LEU A 1 -4.52 1.95 -0.61
CA LEU A 1 -3.83 2.51 -1.80
C LEU A 1 -3.23 3.85 -1.43
N CYS A 2 -2.25 4.36 -2.20
CA CYS A 2 -1.78 5.74 -2.02
C CYS A 2 -2.88 6.75 -2.34
N ARG A 3 -2.78 7.97 -1.80
CA ARG A 3 -3.70 9.10 -2.15
C ARG A 3 -3.53 9.62 -3.56
N ASP A 4 -2.46 9.22 -4.24
CA ASP A 4 -2.17 9.60 -5.62
C ASP A 4 -3.27 9.12 -6.58
N GLU A 5 -3.78 10.01 -7.44
CA GLU A 5 -4.94 9.75 -8.29
C GLU A 5 -4.70 8.66 -9.34
N ILE A 6 -3.44 8.42 -9.73
CA ILE A 6 -3.09 7.37 -10.69
C ILE A 6 -3.34 5.96 -10.13
N THR A 7 -3.62 5.82 -8.83
CA THR A 7 -4.04 4.55 -8.24
C THR A 7 -5.53 4.24 -8.42
N SER A 8 -6.32 5.23 -8.86
CA SER A 8 -7.78 5.13 -8.99
C SER A 8 -8.25 4.09 -10.02
N PRO A 9 -7.61 3.91 -11.20
CA PRO A 9 -8.04 2.90 -12.16
C PRO A 9 -8.12 1.50 -11.54
N PHE A 10 -7.10 1.09 -10.77
CA PHE A 10 -7.11 -0.19 -10.06
C PHE A 10 -8.29 -0.29 -9.08
N LYS A 11 -8.51 0.74 -8.25
CA LYS A 11 -9.66 0.80 -7.33
C LYS A 11 -10.99 0.63 -8.08
N ASN A 12 -11.15 1.33 -9.20
CA ASN A 12 -12.40 1.31 -9.98
C ASN A 12 -12.69 -0.07 -10.56
N VAL A 13 -11.66 -0.83 -11.00
CA VAL A 13 -11.86 -2.22 -11.46
C VAL A 13 -12.39 -3.09 -10.33
N ILE A 14 -11.78 -3.02 -9.14
CA ILE A 14 -12.23 -3.83 -7.98
C ILE A 14 -13.64 -3.44 -7.54
N GLU A 15 -13.93 -2.14 -7.45
CA GLU A 15 -15.26 -1.65 -7.03
C GLU A 15 -16.35 -1.95 -8.08
N SER A 16 -16.01 -2.10 -9.35
CA SER A 16 -16.96 -2.55 -10.37
C SER A 16 -17.44 -3.99 -10.17
N ILE A 17 -16.67 -4.81 -9.44
CA ILE A 17 -16.97 -6.22 -9.15
C ILE A 17 -17.65 -6.35 -7.79
N TYR A 18 -17.11 -5.68 -6.76
CA TYR A 18 -17.51 -5.88 -5.36
C TYR A 18 -18.34 -4.73 -4.76
N GLY A 19 -18.59 -3.66 -5.52
CA GLY A 19 -19.24 -2.44 -5.04
C GLY A 19 -18.27 -1.49 -4.33
N SER A 20 -18.82 -0.44 -3.73
CA SER A 20 -18.04 0.63 -3.09
C SER A 20 -17.18 0.11 -1.94
N ALA A 21 -15.90 0.52 -1.91
CA ALA A 21 -14.99 0.12 -0.85
C ALA A 21 -14.79 1.22 0.20
N PHE A 22 -14.57 0.80 1.45
CA PHE A 22 -14.09 1.68 2.50
C PHE A 22 -12.60 2.01 2.27
N SER A 23 -12.27 3.29 2.14
CA SER A 23 -10.88 3.71 1.84
C SER A 23 -10.07 3.96 3.11
N CYS A 24 -9.14 3.06 3.43
CA CYS A 24 -8.19 3.18 4.55
C CYS A 24 -6.81 3.76 4.17
N GLY A 25 -6.56 4.05 2.89
CA GLY A 25 -5.23 4.39 2.39
C GLY A 25 -4.76 5.80 2.72
N SER A 26 -3.47 5.97 2.99
CA SER A 26 -2.78 7.27 3.16
C SER A 26 -1.64 7.45 2.14
N LEU A 27 -0.82 8.51 2.26
CA LEU A 27 0.42 8.66 1.50
C LEU A 27 1.26 7.37 1.50
N GLY A 28 1.87 7.03 0.36
CA GLY A 28 2.66 5.79 0.18
C GLY A 28 1.85 4.50 0.15
N GLY A 29 0.53 4.57 0.38
CA GLY A 29 -0.32 3.40 0.59
C GLY A 29 -0.31 2.89 2.03
N MET A 30 0.27 3.65 2.97
CA MET A 30 0.34 3.28 4.38
C MET A 30 -1.06 3.17 5.02
N LEU A 31 -1.14 2.49 6.17
CA LEU A 31 -2.39 2.19 6.88
C LEU A 31 -2.55 3.07 8.13
N LEU A 32 -2.71 4.38 7.91
CA LEU A 32 -2.75 5.37 8.99
C LEU A 32 -4.15 5.66 9.55
N CYS A 33 -5.20 4.98 9.06
CA CYS A 33 -6.55 5.11 9.60
C CYS A 33 -6.68 4.58 11.05
N GLY A 34 -5.72 3.75 11.48
CA GLY A 34 -5.64 3.20 12.82
C GLY A 34 -6.79 2.28 13.20
N ARG A 35 -6.77 1.79 14.45
CA ARG A 35 -7.79 0.86 14.97
C ARG A 35 -9.21 1.40 14.82
N THR A 36 -9.40 2.70 15.03
CA THR A 36 -10.70 3.37 14.86
C THR A 36 -11.19 3.29 13.41
N GLY A 37 -10.32 3.56 12.43
CA GLY A 37 -10.70 3.46 11.01
C GLY A 37 -11.03 2.04 10.58
N PHE A 38 -10.25 1.04 11.03
CA PHE A 38 -10.57 -0.37 10.80
C PHE A 38 -11.92 -0.77 11.42
N SER A 39 -12.15 -0.39 12.68
CA SER A 39 -13.41 -0.67 13.37
C SER A 39 -14.62 -0.03 12.67
N ALA A 40 -14.46 1.19 12.14
CA ALA A 40 -15.50 1.84 11.32
C ALA A 40 -15.76 1.11 9.99
N ALA A 41 -14.73 0.55 9.35
CA ALA A 41 -14.93 -0.29 8.17
C ALA A 41 -15.69 -1.58 8.51
N HIS A 42 -15.38 -2.18 9.66
CA HIS A 42 -16.00 -3.42 10.13
C HIS A 42 -17.45 -3.27 10.58
N SER A 43 -17.85 -2.12 11.11
CA SER A 43 -19.23 -1.86 11.53
C SER A 43 -20.21 -1.74 10.35
N HIS A 44 -19.71 -1.57 9.12
CA HIS A 44 -20.51 -1.48 7.91
C HIS A 44 -20.69 -2.84 7.20
N VAL A 45 -20.22 -3.93 7.83
CA VAL A 45 -20.33 -5.28 7.27
C VAL A 45 -21.77 -5.80 7.47
N PRO A 46 -22.44 -6.31 6.42
CA PRO A 46 -23.87 -6.63 6.51
C PRO A 46 -24.25 -7.77 7.46
N ILE A 47 -23.35 -8.74 7.67
CA ILE A 47 -23.59 -10.00 8.42
C ILE A 47 -22.30 -10.51 9.07
N ASP A 48 -22.42 -11.21 10.21
CA ASP A 48 -21.28 -11.70 11.01
C ASP A 48 -20.42 -12.78 10.33
N ASP A 49 -20.95 -13.47 9.32
CA ASP A 49 -20.27 -14.50 8.53
C ASP A 49 -19.73 -13.98 7.18
N ALA A 50 -19.79 -12.67 6.93
CA ALA A 50 -19.23 -12.08 5.73
C ALA A 50 -17.70 -12.22 5.68
N CYS A 51 -17.19 -12.39 4.46
CA CYS A 51 -15.76 -12.29 4.17
C CYS A 51 -15.42 -10.85 3.76
N LEU A 52 -14.55 -10.19 4.52
CA LEU A 52 -14.02 -8.87 4.18
C LEU A 52 -12.83 -9.02 3.24
N ILE A 53 -12.87 -8.29 2.13
CA ILE A 53 -11.78 -8.27 1.15
C ILE A 53 -10.95 -7.00 1.39
N TYR A 54 -9.67 -7.19 1.72
CA TYR A 54 -8.69 -6.12 1.79
C TYR A 54 -7.77 -6.16 0.57
N TYR A 55 -7.65 -5.03 -0.12
CA TYR A 55 -6.66 -4.83 -1.17
C TYR A 55 -5.75 -3.65 -0.82
N CYS A 56 -4.52 -3.96 -0.42
CA CYS A 56 -3.57 -2.99 0.13
C CYS A 56 -2.30 -2.98 -0.73
N PHE A 57 -2.20 -1.97 -1.60
CA PHE A 57 -1.10 -1.84 -2.54
C PHE A 57 -0.35 -0.52 -2.33
N THR A 58 0.97 -0.60 -2.28
CA THR A 58 1.85 0.56 -2.54
C THR A 58 1.90 0.80 -4.06
N HIS A 59 2.65 1.81 -4.51
CA HIS A 59 2.81 2.02 -5.93
C HIS A 59 4.15 2.64 -6.32
N ILE A 60 4.55 2.39 -7.56
CA ILE A 60 5.76 2.91 -8.18
C ILE A 60 5.51 3.13 -9.67
N ALA A 61 6.27 4.02 -10.29
CA ALA A 61 6.21 4.23 -11.73
C ALA A 61 7.50 3.83 -12.43
N ILE A 62 7.39 3.54 -13.72
CA ILE A 62 8.50 3.33 -14.64
C ILE A 62 8.15 4.05 -15.95
N ASN A 63 8.99 5.00 -16.38
CA ASN A 63 8.75 5.73 -17.63
C ASN A 63 9.24 4.94 -18.87
N GLU A 64 9.06 5.53 -20.05
CA GLU A 64 9.45 4.94 -21.34
C GLU A 64 10.95 4.62 -21.46
N ASN A 65 11.79 5.34 -20.71
CA ASN A 65 13.24 5.14 -20.68
C ASN A 65 13.67 4.12 -19.60
N GLY A 66 12.72 3.47 -18.91
CA GLY A 66 13.00 2.57 -17.79
C GLY A 66 13.38 3.28 -16.49
N GLN A 67 13.21 4.61 -16.40
CA GLN A 67 13.49 5.36 -15.18
C GLN A 67 12.41 5.08 -14.13
N ILE A 68 12.84 4.53 -13.00
CA ILE A 68 11.98 4.22 -11.86
C ILE A 68 11.62 5.51 -11.09
N GLY A 69 10.34 5.62 -10.72
CA GLY A 69 9.79 6.70 -9.92
C GLY A 69 9.26 7.89 -10.73
N SER A 70 9.24 7.79 -12.06
CA SER A 70 8.80 8.86 -12.97
C SER A 70 7.66 8.39 -13.87
N VAL A 71 6.65 9.23 -14.07
CA VAL A 71 5.50 8.94 -14.94
C VAL A 71 4.98 10.21 -15.61
N LEU A 72 4.57 10.09 -16.87
CA LEU A 72 3.78 11.11 -17.57
C LEU A 72 2.29 10.90 -17.28
N ARG A 73 1.64 11.90 -16.67
CA ARG A 73 0.22 11.85 -16.33
C ARG A 73 -0.63 12.28 -17.52
N ASN A 74 -0.79 11.40 -18.50
CA ASN A 74 -1.41 11.72 -19.80
C ASN A 74 -2.83 12.30 -19.71
N LYS A 75 -3.57 11.99 -18.63
CA LYS A 75 -4.96 12.41 -18.44
C LYS A 75 -5.12 13.79 -17.75
N THR A 76 -4.04 14.42 -17.31
CA THR A 76 -4.09 15.71 -16.58
C THR A 76 -3.67 16.90 -17.43
N GLY A 77 -3.30 16.69 -18.70
CA GLY A 77 -2.75 17.74 -19.58
C GLY A 77 -1.32 18.15 -19.22
N MET A 78 -0.67 17.44 -18.28
CA MET A 78 0.73 17.70 -17.92
C MET A 78 1.66 17.40 -19.09
N LYS A 79 2.60 18.33 -19.34
CA LYS A 79 3.62 18.21 -20.40
C LYS A 79 4.94 17.60 -19.91
N GLN A 80 5.07 17.41 -18.61
CA GLN A 80 6.29 16.92 -17.98
C GLN A 80 5.96 15.75 -17.07
N GLU A 81 6.93 14.84 -16.95
CA GLU A 81 6.84 13.75 -16.00
C GLU A 81 6.82 14.26 -14.56
N SER A 82 6.22 13.46 -13.69
CA SER A 82 6.13 13.70 -12.26
C SER A 82 6.46 12.43 -11.49
N SER A 83 6.67 12.55 -10.19
CA SER A 83 7.03 11.41 -9.36
C SER A 83 5.84 10.49 -9.05
N ALA A 84 6.12 9.20 -8.94
CA ALA A 84 5.17 8.19 -8.45
C ALA A 84 5.92 6.97 -7.86
N CYS A 85 5.74 6.63 -6.59
CA CYS A 85 5.02 7.37 -5.54
C CYS A 85 5.78 8.63 -5.10
N GLY A 86 5.14 9.79 -5.13
CA GLY A 86 5.76 11.06 -4.71
C GLY A 86 6.32 11.03 -3.29
N ALA A 87 5.58 10.46 -2.33
CA ALA A 87 6.01 10.33 -0.94
C ALA A 87 7.24 9.43 -0.79
N LEU A 88 7.26 8.26 -1.44
CA LEU A 88 8.40 7.33 -1.39
C LEU A 88 9.63 7.90 -2.10
N VAL A 89 9.44 8.64 -3.20
CA VAL A 89 10.53 9.38 -3.88
C VAL A 89 11.12 10.45 -2.96
N ALA A 90 10.28 11.24 -2.28
CA ALA A 90 10.73 12.27 -1.35
C ALA A 90 11.51 11.64 -0.18
N PHE A 91 10.99 10.57 0.43
CA PHE A 91 11.68 9.86 1.50
C PHE A 91 13.01 9.25 1.03
N THR A 92 13.05 8.65 -0.16
CA THR A 92 14.30 8.11 -0.74
C THR A 92 15.37 9.20 -0.92
N ARG A 93 14.99 10.40 -1.37
CA ARG A 93 15.92 11.54 -1.47
C ARG A 93 16.44 11.96 -0.09
N GLU A 94 15.56 12.00 0.90
CA GLU A 94 15.92 12.37 2.27
C GLU A 94 16.90 11.37 2.91
N LEU A 95 16.67 10.07 2.68
CA LEU A 95 17.58 8.99 3.10
C LEU A 95 18.97 9.19 2.50
N LYS A 96 19.05 9.49 1.20
CA LYS A 96 20.32 9.73 0.47
C LYS A 96 21.03 10.99 0.94
N SER A 97 20.30 12.05 1.32
CA SER A 97 20.89 13.27 1.88
C SER A 97 21.30 13.14 3.35
N GLY A 98 20.97 12.03 4.01
CA GLY A 98 21.15 11.83 5.44
C GLY A 98 19.95 12.34 6.24
N ILE A 99 19.14 11.41 6.74
CA ILE A 99 17.96 11.73 7.55
C ILE A 99 18.39 12.18 8.95
N ARG A 100 17.78 13.25 9.47
CA ARG A 100 17.94 13.66 10.86
C ARG A 100 17.05 12.81 11.75
N GLN A 101 17.63 12.25 12.83
CA GLN A 101 16.91 11.45 13.81
C GLN A 101 17.00 12.12 15.19
N PRO A 102 15.97 12.02 16.04
CA PRO A 102 14.68 11.33 15.80
C PRO A 102 13.77 12.13 14.86
N ILE A 103 12.86 11.43 14.16
CA ILE A 103 11.80 12.09 13.37
C ILE A 103 10.72 12.60 14.34
N HIS A 104 10.64 13.92 14.47
CA HIS A 104 9.61 14.62 15.22
C HIS A 104 8.29 14.66 14.45
N ILE A 105 7.18 14.76 15.18
CA ILE A 105 5.86 14.85 14.55
C ILE A 105 5.67 16.24 13.98
N ASP A 106 5.43 16.33 12.68
CA ASP A 106 4.92 17.54 12.03
C ASP A 106 3.39 17.42 11.93
N GLU A 107 2.68 18.26 12.68
CA GLU A 107 1.21 18.29 12.71
C GLU A 107 0.59 18.73 11.38
N ASN A 108 1.36 19.41 10.51
CA ASN A 108 0.91 19.80 9.18
C ASN A 108 1.29 18.77 8.10
N ASP A 109 2.13 17.79 8.42
CA ASP A 109 2.59 16.74 7.50
C ASP A 109 2.56 15.35 8.17
N VAL A 110 1.42 15.06 8.80
CA VAL A 110 1.23 13.90 9.69
C VAL A 110 1.44 12.57 8.94
N GLU A 111 0.87 12.44 7.74
CA GLU A 111 0.98 11.18 6.98
C GLU A 111 2.40 10.91 6.53
N MET A 112 3.10 11.93 6.03
CA MET A 112 4.50 11.78 5.64
C MET A 112 5.37 11.53 6.86
N THR A 113 5.13 12.21 7.98
CA THR A 113 5.83 11.95 9.26
C THR A 113 5.74 10.48 9.64
N PHE A 114 4.53 9.92 9.71
CA PHE A 114 4.35 8.52 10.13
C PHE A 114 4.88 7.54 9.09
N LEU A 115 4.76 7.83 7.79
CA LEU A 115 5.40 7.07 6.73
C LEU A 115 6.91 6.99 6.97
N LYS A 116 7.59 8.13 7.15
CA LYS A 116 9.04 8.15 7.38
C LYS A 116 9.42 7.36 8.63
N LYS A 117 8.69 7.54 9.74
CA LYS A 117 8.94 6.83 11.01
C LYS A 117 8.82 5.32 10.85
N GLN A 118 7.74 4.85 10.22
CA GLN A 118 7.51 3.42 10.01
C GLN A 118 8.58 2.81 9.11
N LEU A 119 8.83 3.41 7.93
CA LEU A 119 9.80 2.88 6.97
C LEU A 119 11.23 2.92 7.51
N LEU A 120 11.61 3.96 8.27
CA LEU A 120 12.95 4.07 8.85
C LEU A 120 13.24 2.98 9.90
N ASN A 121 12.20 2.50 10.59
CA ASN A 121 12.27 1.40 11.55
C ASN A 121 12.32 0.02 10.86
N THR A 122 11.75 -0.10 9.66
CA THR A 122 11.76 -1.35 8.88
C THR A 122 13.00 -1.49 7.99
N LEU A 123 13.60 -0.38 7.55
CA LEU A 123 14.80 -0.39 6.70
C LEU A 123 16.04 -0.93 7.44
N PRO A 124 16.88 -1.75 6.79
CA PRO A 124 18.15 -2.21 7.36
C PRO A 124 19.05 -1.03 7.76
N THR A 125 19.57 -1.04 8.99
CA THR A 125 20.31 0.09 9.60
C THR A 125 21.52 0.55 8.80
N LEU A 126 22.23 -0.38 8.15
CA LEU A 126 23.55 -0.11 7.55
C LEU A 126 23.49 0.44 6.11
N ALA A 127 22.34 0.34 5.43
CA ALA A 127 22.23 0.63 3.99
C ALA A 127 21.45 1.91 3.65
N LYS A 128 20.99 2.68 4.66
CA LYS A 128 20.00 3.77 4.49
C LYS A 128 20.36 4.80 3.41
N GLN A 129 21.61 5.25 3.32
CA GLN A 129 22.03 6.26 2.32
C GLN A 129 22.17 5.68 0.90
N GLN A 130 22.26 4.36 0.76
CA GLN A 130 22.38 3.66 -0.52
C GLN A 130 21.05 3.06 -0.98
N THR A 131 20.00 3.12 -0.14
CA THR A 131 18.68 2.57 -0.45
C THR A 131 18.10 3.20 -1.73
N THR A 132 17.72 2.33 -2.65
CA THR A 132 17.05 2.65 -3.92
C THR A 132 15.56 2.88 -3.70
N LEU A 133 14.90 3.53 -4.65
CA LEU A 133 13.44 3.71 -4.60
C LEU A 133 12.69 2.37 -4.66
N LEU A 134 13.22 1.39 -5.39
CA LEU A 134 12.64 0.05 -5.46
C LEU A 134 12.66 -0.62 -4.08
N GLU A 135 13.79 -0.54 -3.37
CA GLU A 135 13.90 -1.06 -2.00
C GLU A 135 12.97 -0.32 -1.04
N VAL A 136 12.88 1.01 -1.10
CA VAL A 136 11.92 1.78 -0.28
C VAL A 136 10.48 1.35 -0.57
N THR A 137 10.13 1.13 -1.84
CA THR A 137 8.79 0.67 -2.24
C THR A 137 8.51 -0.73 -1.74
N HIS A 138 9.49 -1.63 -1.83
CA HIS A 138 9.38 -2.99 -1.31
C HIS A 138 9.26 -3.01 0.21
N THR A 139 10.04 -2.18 0.92
CA THR A 139 9.90 -1.99 2.37
C THR A 139 8.50 -1.51 2.72
N ALA A 140 7.98 -0.50 2.01
CA ALA A 140 6.61 -0.04 2.22
C ALA A 140 5.58 -1.15 2.01
N TYR A 141 5.74 -1.98 0.97
CA TYR A 141 4.90 -3.16 0.73
C TYR A 141 4.93 -4.13 1.93
N LEU A 142 6.12 -4.47 2.44
CA LEU A 142 6.26 -5.34 3.60
C LEU A 142 5.63 -4.73 4.85
N THR A 143 5.82 -3.43 5.08
CA THR A 143 5.23 -2.70 6.20
C THR A 143 3.70 -2.75 6.16
N ILE A 144 3.08 -2.39 5.03
CA ILE A 144 1.61 -2.40 4.93
C ILE A 144 1.03 -3.82 5.01
N THR A 145 1.77 -4.82 4.55
CA THR A 145 1.35 -6.23 4.64
C THR A 145 1.33 -6.67 6.10
N SER A 146 2.43 -6.42 6.83
CA SER A 146 2.53 -6.73 8.25
C SER A 146 1.46 -6.00 9.07
N ASP A 147 1.28 -4.70 8.83
CA ASP A 147 0.30 -3.88 9.55
C ASP A 147 -1.13 -4.41 9.32
N LEU A 148 -1.48 -4.74 8.08
CA LEU A 148 -2.80 -5.32 7.76
C LEU A 148 -3.01 -6.66 8.45
N GLU A 149 -2.04 -7.58 8.35
CA GLU A 149 -2.12 -8.91 8.96
C GLU A 149 -2.29 -8.81 10.48
N ASN A 150 -1.50 -7.96 11.13
CA ASN A 150 -1.61 -7.71 12.57
C ASN A 150 -2.99 -7.18 12.95
N HIS A 151 -3.54 -6.24 12.17
CA HIS A 151 -4.87 -5.69 12.43
C HIS A 151 -5.99 -6.73 12.30
N VAL A 152 -5.99 -7.52 11.23
CA VAL A 152 -7.07 -8.50 11.02
C VAL A 152 -6.95 -9.70 11.97
N ILE A 153 -5.73 -10.11 12.35
CA ILE A 153 -5.52 -11.14 13.36
C ILE A 153 -6.07 -10.67 14.70
N ASP A 154 -5.80 -9.43 15.09
CA ASP A 154 -6.32 -8.86 16.35
C ASP A 154 -7.85 -8.77 16.34
N ASP A 155 -8.44 -8.28 15.25
CA ASP A 155 -9.90 -8.19 15.09
C ASP A 155 -10.57 -9.58 15.12
N SER A 156 -10.00 -10.56 14.42
CA SER A 156 -10.56 -11.92 14.32
C SER A 156 -10.61 -12.69 15.65
N LYS A 157 -9.82 -12.27 16.67
CA LYS A 157 -9.92 -12.83 18.03
C LYS A 157 -11.20 -12.41 18.75
N ASN A 158 -11.76 -11.25 18.38
CA ASN A 158 -12.97 -10.71 18.98
C ASN A 158 -14.22 -11.02 18.11
N HIS A 159 -14.03 -11.47 16.88
CA HIS A 159 -15.08 -11.73 15.90
C HIS A 159 -14.86 -13.09 15.21
N GLU A 160 -15.11 -14.19 15.94
CA GLU A 160 -14.75 -15.55 15.48
C GLU A 160 -15.33 -15.94 14.11
N LYS A 161 -16.56 -15.50 13.79
CA LYS A 161 -17.22 -15.85 12.53
C LYS A 161 -16.72 -15.06 11.31
N ARG A 162 -16.06 -13.92 11.55
CA ARG A 162 -15.61 -13.02 10.49
C ARG A 162 -14.41 -13.62 9.77
N GLN A 163 -14.41 -13.49 8.45
CA GLN A 163 -13.34 -13.98 7.58
C GLN A 163 -12.71 -12.81 6.83
N TYR A 164 -11.43 -12.94 6.47
CA TYR A 164 -10.70 -11.88 5.77
C TYR A 164 -9.91 -12.49 4.62
N ALA A 165 -10.07 -11.94 3.43
CA ALA A 165 -9.20 -12.19 2.29
C ALA A 165 -8.31 -10.98 2.09
N LEU A 166 -6.99 -11.17 2.16
CA LEU A 166 -5.99 -10.11 2.09
C LEU A 166 -5.22 -10.24 0.78
N PHE A 167 -5.15 -9.16 0.01
CA PHE A 167 -4.35 -9.06 -1.21
C PHE A 167 -3.43 -7.85 -1.08
N THR A 168 -2.13 -8.09 -0.97
CA THR A 168 -1.12 -7.03 -0.86
C THR A 168 -0.11 -7.10 -1.98
N GLY A 169 0.42 -5.95 -2.39
CA GLY A 169 1.38 -5.89 -3.48
C GLY A 169 1.77 -4.47 -3.87
N VAL A 170 2.21 -4.32 -5.12
CA VAL A 170 2.67 -3.06 -5.69
C VAL A 170 1.95 -2.80 -7.02
N GLN A 171 1.29 -1.64 -7.13
CA GLN A 171 0.86 -1.11 -8.43
C GLN A 171 2.05 -0.50 -9.17
N ILE A 172 2.19 -0.84 -10.44
CA ILE A 172 3.29 -0.38 -11.30
C ILE A 172 2.69 0.45 -12.44
N HIS A 173 2.92 1.75 -12.41
CA HIS A 173 2.45 2.71 -13.42
C HIS A 173 3.46 2.77 -14.56
N GLY A 174 3.15 2.14 -15.68
CA GLY A 174 4.02 2.04 -16.85
C GLY A 174 3.81 3.16 -17.88
N PRO A 175 4.62 3.15 -18.95
CA PRO A 175 4.51 4.14 -20.01
C PRO A 175 3.19 4.04 -20.77
N ASN A 176 2.76 5.16 -21.35
CA ASN A 176 1.57 5.24 -22.21
C ASN A 176 0.26 4.81 -21.55
N GLY A 177 0.18 4.90 -20.21
CA GLY A 177 -1.03 4.55 -19.46
C GLY A 177 -1.25 3.04 -19.30
N HIS A 178 -0.20 2.23 -19.47
CA HIS A 178 -0.25 0.81 -19.14
C HIS A 178 0.09 0.61 -17.67
N ASP A 179 -0.90 0.19 -16.88
CA ASP A 179 -0.73 -0.10 -15.47
C ASP A 179 -0.64 -1.62 -15.25
N TYR A 180 0.21 -2.02 -14.32
CA TYR A 180 0.43 -3.41 -13.93
C TYR A 180 0.28 -3.57 -12.42
N VAL A 181 0.08 -4.80 -11.98
CA VAL A 181 0.04 -5.15 -10.57
C VAL A 181 0.99 -6.30 -10.32
N TRP A 182 1.94 -6.09 -9.43
CA TRP A 182 2.68 -7.19 -8.83
C TRP A 182 1.96 -7.59 -7.54
N LEU A 183 1.33 -8.76 -7.55
CA LEU A 183 0.73 -9.35 -6.36
C LEU A 183 1.85 -9.97 -5.51
N GLY A 184 2.03 -9.44 -4.29
CA GLY A 184 3.08 -9.88 -3.37
C GLY A 184 2.60 -11.05 -2.50
N LYS A 185 1.70 -10.76 -1.55
CA LYS A 185 1.13 -11.77 -0.65
C LYS A 185 -0.39 -11.80 -0.77
N SER A 186 -0.93 -13.00 -0.88
CA SER A 186 -2.34 -13.28 -0.67
C SER A 186 -2.52 -14.21 0.53
N SER A 187 -3.40 -13.82 1.45
CA SER A 187 -3.63 -14.53 2.70
C SER A 187 -5.12 -14.60 3.01
N PHE A 188 -5.53 -15.61 3.74
CA PHE A 188 -6.86 -15.74 4.30
C PHE A 188 -6.75 -15.82 5.82
N VAL A 189 -7.64 -15.12 6.54
CA VAL A 189 -7.69 -15.16 8.01
C VAL A 189 -9.06 -15.63 8.46
N LYS A 190 -9.07 -16.66 9.29
CA LYS A 190 -10.28 -17.22 9.91
C LYS A 190 -9.96 -17.77 11.30
N HIS A 191 -10.80 -17.46 12.28
CA HIS A 191 -10.61 -17.87 13.68
C HIS A 191 -9.21 -17.54 14.24
N GLY A 192 -8.67 -16.35 13.97
CA GLY A 192 -7.33 -15.95 14.45
C GLY A 192 -6.15 -16.60 13.71
N LYS A 193 -6.39 -17.46 12.72
CA LYS A 193 -5.34 -18.15 11.97
C LYS A 193 -5.17 -17.54 10.61
N LEU A 194 -3.93 -17.20 10.29
CA LEU A 194 -3.52 -16.73 8.97
C LEU A 194 -3.03 -17.91 8.13
N GLU A 195 -3.62 -18.08 6.95
CA GLU A 195 -3.27 -19.10 5.97
C GLU A 195 -2.86 -18.40 4.67
N ASN A 196 -1.67 -18.72 4.16
CA ASN A 196 -1.23 -18.18 2.89
C ASN A 196 -2.03 -18.83 1.75
N PHE A 197 -2.49 -18.01 0.81
CA PHE A 197 -3.10 -18.48 -0.43
C PHE A 197 -2.05 -18.40 -1.54
N PRO A 198 -1.37 -19.49 -1.92
CA PRO A 198 -0.37 -19.45 -2.97
C PRO A 198 -1.05 -19.13 -4.31
N PHE A 199 -0.62 -18.06 -4.96
CA PHE A 199 -1.13 -17.64 -6.27
C PHE A 199 -0.55 -18.46 -7.44
N ASP A 200 0.37 -19.40 -7.15
CA ASP A 200 1.15 -20.18 -8.12
C ASP A 200 0.33 -21.15 -8.99
N ASN A 201 -1.00 -21.17 -8.89
CA ASN A 201 -1.88 -22.10 -9.62
C ASN A 201 -3.06 -21.43 -10.36
N VAL A 202 -2.99 -20.12 -10.63
CA VAL A 202 -3.97 -19.52 -11.55
C VAL A 202 -3.47 -19.75 -12.98
N ASN A 203 -3.87 -20.87 -13.58
CA ASN A 203 -3.77 -21.05 -15.03
C ASN A 203 -4.49 -19.89 -15.71
N HIS A 204 -3.74 -18.93 -16.25
CA HIS A 204 -4.26 -17.93 -17.17
C HIS A 204 -4.70 -18.68 -18.45
N LYS A 205 -5.97 -19.05 -18.50
CA LYS A 205 -6.65 -19.40 -19.74
C LYS A 205 -7.18 -18.14 -20.40
#